data_AF-A0A356TDZ9-F1
#
_entry.id   AF-A0A356TDZ9-F1
#
_cell.length_a   1.000
_cell.length_b   1.000
_cell.length_c   1.000
_cell.angle_alpha   90.00
_cell.angle_beta   90.00
_cell.angle_gamma   90.00
#
_symmetry.space_group_name_H-M   'P 1'
#
loop_
_entity.id
_entity.type
_entity.pdbx_description
1 polymer ?
#
loop_
_entity_poly.entity_id
_entity_poly.type
_entity_poly.pdbx_seq_one_letter_code
_entity_poly.pdbx_strand_id
1 'polypeptide(L)'
;MKRTLVLGALLALSACDASPLSCMEADLAISARFEEALAPHRACEVDADCGLFSPRVECADSQFEFCPSSARTDSLEGAQRDVQALGEADCVRVSPGCVSSATCAPATAECVEGVCRAVSSP
;
A
#
# COMPACT_ATOMS: atom_id res chain seq x y z
N MET A 1 -24.88 -41.88 -38.47
CA MET A 1 -24.52 -40.52 -38.97
C MET A 1 -25.68 -39.57 -38.71
N LYS A 2 -25.55 -38.65 -37.75
CA LYS A 2 -26.22 -37.33 -37.75
C LYS A 2 -25.56 -36.47 -36.68
N ARG A 3 -24.86 -35.43 -37.14
CA ARG A 3 -24.20 -34.39 -36.35
C ARG A 3 -25.27 -33.42 -35.86
N THR A 4 -25.18 -32.98 -34.61
CA THR A 4 -25.76 -31.70 -34.21
C THR A 4 -24.78 -31.03 -33.25
N LEU A 5 -24.12 -29.99 -33.74
CA LEU A 5 -23.26 -29.09 -33.01
C LEU A 5 -24.10 -28.09 -32.20
N VAL A 6 -23.62 -27.83 -30.98
CA VAL A 6 -23.37 -26.51 -30.36
C VAL A 6 -24.50 -25.48 -30.32
N LEU A 7 -24.79 -24.98 -29.11
CA LEU A 7 -24.89 -23.56 -28.75
C LEU A 7 -25.00 -23.55 -27.22
N GLY A 8 -23.98 -23.18 -26.46
CA GLY A 8 -23.53 -21.79 -26.37
C GLY A 8 -23.87 -21.29 -24.96
N ALA A 9 -23.25 -21.89 -23.94
CA ALA A 9 -23.26 -21.36 -22.59
C ALA A 9 -22.36 -20.11 -22.55
N LEU A 10 -22.88 -19.00 -23.06
CA LEU A 10 -22.31 -17.67 -22.83
C LEU A 10 -22.71 -17.26 -21.42
N LEU A 11 -22.01 -17.81 -20.44
CA LEU A 11 -21.82 -17.15 -19.15
C LEU A 11 -21.04 -15.88 -19.44
N ALA A 12 -21.77 -14.80 -19.77
CA ALA A 12 -21.26 -13.46 -19.62
C ALA A 12 -20.99 -13.27 -18.12
N LEU A 13 -19.79 -13.69 -17.69
CA LEU A 13 -19.16 -13.12 -16.53
C LEU A 13 -19.10 -11.63 -16.84
N SER A 14 -20.07 -10.90 -16.29
CA SER A 14 -19.94 -9.47 -16.08
C SER A 14 -18.64 -9.29 -15.33
N ALA A 15 -17.56 -9.02 -16.06
CA ALA A 15 -16.42 -8.34 -15.49
C ALA A 15 -17.06 -7.12 -14.84
N CYS A 16 -17.08 -7.07 -13.51
CA CYS A 16 -17.48 -5.87 -12.81
C CYS A 16 -16.58 -4.77 -13.39
N ASP A 17 -17.14 -3.92 -14.25
CA ASP A 17 -16.60 -2.62 -14.64
C ASP A 17 -16.61 -1.77 -13.36
N ALA A 18 -15.78 -2.13 -12.39
CA ALA A 18 -15.44 -1.22 -11.31
C ALA A 18 -14.73 -0.07 -12.01
N SER A 19 -15.39 1.08 -12.05
CA SER A 19 -14.75 2.30 -12.54
C SER A 19 -13.41 2.46 -11.83
N PRO A 20 -12.37 2.90 -12.55
CA PRO A 20 -11.08 3.13 -11.92
C PRO A 20 -11.27 4.16 -10.80
N LEU A 21 -10.61 3.90 -9.67
CA LEU A 21 -10.53 4.79 -8.52
C LEU A 21 -9.91 6.11 -8.98
N SER A 22 -10.47 7.23 -8.51
CA SER A 22 -9.78 8.51 -8.56
C SER A 22 -8.48 8.45 -7.74
N CYS A 23 -7.55 9.37 -7.98
CA CYS A 23 -6.28 9.38 -7.24
C CYS A 23 -6.47 9.47 -5.73
N MET A 24 -7.47 10.22 -5.26
CA MET A 24 -7.80 10.33 -3.84
C MET A 24 -8.36 9.03 -3.27
N GLU A 25 -9.24 8.34 -4.01
CA GLU A 25 -9.77 7.04 -3.57
C GLU A 25 -8.70 5.95 -3.54
N ALA A 26 -7.78 5.97 -4.52
CA ALA A 26 -6.62 5.10 -4.54
C ALA A 26 -5.70 5.33 -3.34
N ASP A 27 -5.37 6.59 -3.04
CA ASP A 27 -4.54 6.98 -1.89
C ASP A 27 -5.15 6.50 -0.56
N LEU A 28 -6.47 6.67 -0.38
CA LEU A 28 -7.19 6.19 0.79
C LEU A 28 -7.25 4.66 0.87
N ALA A 29 -7.49 3.97 -0.25
CA ALA A 29 -7.56 2.51 -0.28
C ALA A 29 -6.21 1.88 0.07
N ILE A 30 -5.13 2.41 -0.50
CA ILE A 30 -3.76 1.96 -0.26
C ILE A 30 -3.36 2.23 1.21
N SER A 31 -3.57 3.45 1.70
CA SER A 31 -3.18 3.83 3.08
C SER A 31 -3.94 3.08 4.16
N ALA A 32 -5.22 2.72 3.94
CA ALA A 32 -6.03 1.96 4.90
C ALA A 32 -5.45 0.59 5.27
N ARG A 33 -4.52 0.07 4.45
CA ARG A 33 -3.93 -1.27 4.59
C ARG A 33 -2.47 -1.24 5.02
N PHE A 34 -1.89 -0.06 5.24
CA PHE A 34 -0.49 0.08 5.64
C PHE A 34 -0.19 -0.53 7.00
N GLU A 35 -1.10 -0.36 7.94
CA GLU A 35 -0.91 -0.93 9.28
C GLU A 35 -0.77 -2.46 9.24
N GLU A 36 -1.48 -3.13 8.32
CA GLU A 36 -1.34 -4.58 8.10
C GLU A 36 0.06 -4.93 7.58
N ALA A 37 0.54 -4.22 6.55
CA ALA A 37 1.87 -4.44 5.97
C ALA A 37 3.00 -4.12 6.97
N LEU A 38 2.81 -3.14 7.85
CA LEU A 38 3.87 -2.64 8.74
C LEU A 38 3.91 -3.33 10.09
N ALA A 39 2.81 -3.92 10.57
CA ALA A 39 2.75 -4.56 11.87
C ALA A 39 3.90 -5.58 12.14
N PRO A 40 4.31 -6.45 11.20
CA PRO A 40 5.38 -7.41 11.44
C PRO A 40 6.77 -6.77 11.62
N HIS A 41 6.96 -5.54 11.15
CA HIS A 41 8.26 -4.86 11.09
C HIS A 41 8.48 -3.87 12.23
N ARG A 42 7.52 -3.73 13.17
CA ARG A 42 7.53 -2.66 14.17
C ARG A 42 7.97 -3.08 15.57
N ALA A 43 8.19 -4.35 15.86
CA ALA A 43 8.63 -4.76 17.21
C ALA A 43 9.99 -4.13 17.57
N CYS A 44 10.15 -3.55 18.76
CA CYS A 44 11.41 -2.93 19.19
C CYS A 44 11.63 -3.08 20.71
N GLU A 45 12.86 -2.87 21.13
CA GLU A 45 13.23 -2.82 22.55
C GLU A 45 13.62 -1.38 22.98
N VAL A 46 14.30 -0.65 22.09
CA VAL A 46 14.78 0.72 22.34
C VAL A 46 14.59 1.63 21.12
N ASP A 47 14.61 2.95 21.32
CA ASP A 47 14.45 3.93 20.24
C ASP A 47 15.47 3.74 19.10
N ALA A 48 16.69 3.32 19.43
CA ALA A 48 17.75 3.06 18.46
C ALA A 48 17.44 1.90 17.49
N ASP A 49 16.47 1.04 17.81
CA ASP A 49 16.01 -0.01 16.90
C ASP A 49 15.17 0.56 15.76
N CYS A 50 14.61 1.75 15.91
CA CYS A 50 13.58 2.30 15.02
C CYS A 50 14.15 3.29 14.02
N GLY A 51 13.69 3.20 12.77
CA GLY A 51 14.01 4.12 11.69
C GLY A 51 12.76 4.68 11.04
N LEU A 52 12.90 5.81 10.37
CA LEU A 52 11.86 6.38 9.51
C LEU A 52 12.10 6.02 8.05
N PHE A 53 11.01 5.85 7.33
CA PHE A 53 10.98 5.81 5.88
C PHE A 53 9.66 6.39 5.40
N SER A 54 9.62 6.92 4.17
CA SER A 54 8.37 7.34 3.51
C SER A 54 7.87 6.18 2.68
N PRO A 55 6.78 5.50 3.08
CA PRO A 55 6.25 4.40 2.28
C PRO A 55 5.87 4.91 0.91
N ARG A 56 6.16 4.11 -0.11
CA ARG A 56 5.80 4.40 -1.49
C ARG A 56 5.12 3.21 -2.13
N VAL A 57 4.14 3.48 -2.99
CA VAL A 57 3.56 2.49 -3.91
C VAL A 57 3.74 3.00 -5.33
N GLU A 58 4.48 2.22 -6.13
CA GLU A 58 4.66 2.45 -7.56
C GLU A 58 3.73 1.52 -8.35
N CYS A 59 2.81 2.09 -9.10
CA CYS A 59 2.01 1.41 -10.10
C CYS A 59 2.58 1.72 -11.49
N ALA A 60 2.15 0.98 -12.53
CA ALA A 60 2.69 1.11 -13.89
C ALA A 60 2.78 2.57 -14.40
N ASP A 61 1.69 3.34 -14.24
CA ASP A 61 1.60 4.75 -14.66
C ASP A 61 1.24 5.68 -13.49
N SER A 62 1.50 5.30 -12.24
CA SER A 62 1.08 6.06 -11.06
C SER A 62 2.02 5.85 -9.88
N GLN A 63 2.10 6.82 -8.98
CA GLN A 63 2.96 6.78 -7.81
C GLN A 63 2.28 7.46 -6.63
N PHE A 64 2.37 6.83 -5.46
CA PHE A 64 1.84 7.35 -4.20
C PHE A 64 2.94 7.31 -3.15
N GLU A 65 3.29 8.48 -2.61
CA GLU A 65 4.22 8.62 -1.49
C GLU A 65 3.48 9.15 -0.26
N PHE A 66 3.67 8.48 0.86
CA PHE A 66 2.89 8.71 2.08
C PHE A 66 3.75 9.32 3.19
N CYS A 67 3.09 9.78 4.25
CA CYS A 67 3.79 10.33 5.41
C CYS A 67 4.80 9.35 6.01
N PRO A 68 5.89 9.87 6.62
CA PRO A 68 6.88 9.04 7.27
C PRO A 68 6.23 8.02 8.22
N SER A 69 6.59 6.76 8.01
CA SER A 69 6.24 5.65 8.87
C SER A 69 7.51 5.13 9.54
N SER A 70 7.32 4.36 10.60
CA SER A 70 8.39 3.74 11.36
C SER A 70 8.33 2.22 11.28
N ALA A 71 9.51 1.62 11.29
CA ALA A 71 9.74 0.19 11.45
C ALA A 71 11.13 0.00 12.07
N ARG A 72 11.51 -1.24 12.39
CA ARG A 72 12.88 -1.53 12.77
C ARG A 72 13.83 -1.15 11.65
N THR A 73 14.99 -0.61 12.01
CA THR A 73 16.06 -0.19 11.10
C THR A 73 16.52 -1.31 10.16
N ASP A 74 16.60 -2.55 10.67
CA ASP A 74 16.96 -3.74 9.90
C ASP A 74 15.81 -4.28 9.01
N SER A 75 14.61 -3.74 9.18
CA SER A 75 13.39 -4.20 8.51
C SER A 75 12.80 -3.15 7.56
N LEU A 76 13.41 -1.97 7.43
CA LEU A 76 12.89 -0.87 6.58
C LEU A 76 12.65 -1.29 5.13
N GLU A 77 13.61 -2.01 4.54
CA GLU A 77 13.46 -2.53 3.18
C GLU A 77 12.36 -3.60 3.08
N GLY A 78 12.20 -4.42 4.11
CA GLY A 78 11.11 -5.41 4.21
C GLY A 78 9.75 -4.74 4.29
N ALA A 79 9.62 -3.75 5.17
CA ALA A 79 8.43 -2.94 5.34
C ALA A 79 8.01 -2.23 4.05
N GLN A 80 8.97 -1.62 3.34
CA GLN A 80 8.70 -0.98 2.04
C GLN A 80 8.25 -1.99 0.98
N ARG A 81 8.85 -3.19 0.93
CA ARG A 81 8.41 -4.25 0.00
C ARG A 81 7.01 -4.75 0.30
N ASP A 82 6.66 -4.92 1.57
CA ASP A 82 5.33 -5.40 1.96
C ASP A 82 4.25 -4.35 1.70
N VAL A 83 4.56 -3.06 1.91
CA VAL A 83 3.70 -1.95 1.48
C VAL A 83 3.50 -1.95 -0.03
N GLN A 84 4.57 -2.07 -0.81
CA GLN A 84 4.51 -2.13 -2.27
C GLN A 84 3.63 -3.30 -2.74
N ALA A 85 3.88 -4.52 -2.25
CA ALA A 85 3.14 -5.72 -2.64
C ALA A 85 1.65 -5.59 -2.29
N LEU A 86 1.33 -4.94 -1.18
CA LEU A 86 -0.04 -4.71 -0.76
C LEU A 86 -0.74 -3.66 -1.64
N GLY A 87 -0.04 -2.57 -1.99
CA GLY A 87 -0.54 -1.52 -2.87
C GLY A 87 -0.69 -1.95 -4.33
N GLU A 88 0.13 -2.89 -4.81
CA GLU A 88 0.01 -3.49 -6.15
C GLU A 88 -1.35 -4.16 -6.39
N ALA A 89 -1.97 -4.71 -5.35
CA ALA A 89 -3.32 -5.27 -5.44
C ALA A 89 -4.37 -4.21 -5.82
N ASP A 90 -4.15 -2.96 -5.40
CA ASP A 90 -5.03 -1.84 -5.69
C ASP A 90 -4.65 -1.12 -7.00
N CYS A 91 -3.39 -1.25 -7.47
CA CYS A 91 -2.90 -0.64 -8.71
C CYS A 91 -3.75 -0.97 -9.96
N VAL A 92 -4.36 -2.16 -10.02
CA VAL A 92 -5.23 -2.54 -11.17
C VAL A 92 -6.51 -1.71 -11.26
N ARG A 93 -6.87 -1.02 -10.17
CA ARG A 93 -8.05 -0.15 -10.07
C ARG A 93 -7.68 1.32 -10.08
N VAL A 94 -6.40 1.69 -10.12
CA VAL A 94 -5.96 3.09 -10.10
C VAL A 94 -6.09 3.72 -11.49
N SER A 95 -6.65 4.92 -11.55
CA SER A 95 -6.65 5.72 -12.79
C SER A 95 -5.21 6.05 -13.22
N PRO A 96 -4.83 5.89 -14.50
CA PRO A 96 -3.49 6.23 -14.96
C PRO A 96 -3.12 7.70 -14.70
N GLY A 97 -1.84 7.95 -14.43
CA GLY A 97 -1.30 9.29 -14.21
C GLY A 97 -1.49 9.87 -12.80
N CYS A 98 -1.94 9.07 -11.83
CA CYS A 98 -2.02 9.52 -10.45
C CYS A 98 -0.62 9.66 -9.85
N VAL A 99 -0.25 10.89 -9.49
CA VAL A 99 0.95 11.17 -8.70
C VAL A 99 0.51 11.88 -7.42
N SER A 100 0.68 11.21 -6.29
CA SER A 100 0.35 11.72 -4.96
C SER A 100 1.61 11.75 -4.10
N SER A 101 1.83 12.86 -3.42
CA SER A 101 2.84 12.96 -2.37
C SER A 101 2.23 13.66 -1.15
N ALA A 102 2.31 12.99 0.00
CA ALA A 102 1.84 13.55 1.25
C ALA A 102 2.80 14.65 1.73
N THR A 103 2.24 15.80 2.15
CA THR A 103 3.00 16.83 2.86
C THR A 103 2.75 16.66 4.35
N CYS A 104 3.80 16.32 5.10
CA CYS A 104 3.69 15.91 6.50
C CYS A 104 4.65 16.73 7.37
N ALA A 105 4.28 16.93 8.64
CA ALA A 105 5.20 17.51 9.61
C ALA A 105 6.43 16.59 9.80
N PRO A 106 7.58 17.16 10.18
CA PRO A 106 8.74 16.36 10.58
C PRO A 106 8.37 15.37 11.68
N ALA A 107 8.95 14.16 11.61
CA ALA A 107 8.74 13.10 12.59
C ALA A 107 10.08 12.56 13.08
N THR A 108 10.05 11.90 14.23
CA THR A 108 11.09 11.05 14.80
C THR A 108 10.59 9.60 14.87
N ALA A 109 11.51 8.63 14.90
CA ALA A 109 11.16 7.24 15.18
C ALA A 109 11.48 6.93 16.65
N GLU A 110 10.50 6.38 17.38
CA GLU A 110 10.61 6.07 18.81
C GLU A 110 10.05 4.68 19.09
N CYS A 111 10.61 3.99 20.07
CA CYS A 111 10.12 2.70 20.54
C CYS A 111 9.12 2.92 21.68
N VAL A 112 7.83 2.91 21.34
CA VAL A 112 6.74 3.18 22.29
C VAL A 112 5.99 1.89 22.55
N GLU A 113 6.03 1.42 23.81
CA GLU A 113 5.36 0.18 24.25
C GLU A 113 5.79 -1.06 23.43
N GLY A 114 7.07 -1.12 23.04
CA GLY A 114 7.63 -2.22 22.24
C GLY A 114 7.30 -2.15 20.76
N VAL A 115 6.81 -1.01 20.27
CA VAL A 115 6.43 -0.78 18.86
C VAL A 115 7.09 0.50 18.35
N CYS A 116 7.80 0.41 17.22
CA CYS A 116 8.33 1.56 16.51
C CYS A 116 7.18 2.44 16.02
N ARG A 117 7.16 3.70 16.46
CA ARG A 117 6.19 4.73 16.06
C ARG A 117 6.88 5.93 15.41
N ALA A 118 6.25 6.48 14.38
CA ALA A 118 6.59 7.79 13.85
C ALA A 118 5.87 8.83 14.68
N VAL A 119 6.62 9.60 15.46
CA VAL A 119 6.09 10.61 16.38
C VAL A 119 6.34 11.98 15.76
N SER A 120 5.28 12.77 15.59
CA SER A 120 5.42 14.13 15.08
C SER A 120 6.19 14.98 16.08
N SER A 121 7.21 15.69 15.61
CA SER A 121 7.90 16.69 16.42
C SER A 121 7.07 17.97 16.49
N PRO A 122 6.91 18.60 17.68
CA PRO A 122 6.16 19.84 17.85
C PRO A 122 6.82 21.07 17.19
#